data_AF-A0A428DCP1-F1
#
_entry.id   AF-A0A428DCP1-F1
#
_cell.length_a   1.000
_cell.length_b   1.000
_cell.length_c   1.000
_cell.angle_alpha   90.00
_cell.angle_beta   90.00
_cell.angle_gamma   90.00
#
_symmetry.space_group_name_H-M   'P 1'
#
loop_
_entity.id
_entity.type
_entity.pdbx_description
1 polymer ?
#
loop_
_entity_poly.entity_id
_entity_poly.type
_entity_poly.pdbx_seq_one_letter_code
_entity_poly.pdbx_strand_id
1 'polypeptide(L)'
;MELRKVIEEIEALNCKVVLLEHLETKGRYLFVNNQHFIFLRSDTTDIEKINILLHEKHHLLNDDSHNSLAHIDTFSQRIETRAEKGRILDFMSLINSEYPIDEQFNYHDYLKNAGIPSSYEVYVQEIATKFFKENKKNNII
;
A
#
# COMPACT_ATOMS: atom_id res chain seq x y z
N MET A 1 -7.03 -13.09 0.58
CA MET A 1 -5.75 -12.40 0.32
C MET A 1 -4.55 -13.14 0.92
N GLU A 2 -3.52 -13.44 0.12
CA GLU A 2 -2.31 -14.16 0.56
C GLU A 2 -1.04 -13.30 0.48
N LEU A 3 -0.34 -13.11 1.60
CA LEU A 3 0.91 -12.35 1.70
C LEU A 3 1.94 -12.75 0.64
N ARG A 4 2.03 -14.05 0.35
CA ARG A 4 2.96 -14.60 -0.64
C ARG A 4 2.78 -13.99 -2.04
N LYS A 5 1.54 -13.79 -2.48
CA LYS A 5 1.26 -13.20 -3.81
C LYS A 5 1.77 -11.76 -3.89
N VAL A 6 1.57 -10.98 -2.83
CA VAL A 6 2.04 -9.59 -2.75
C VAL A 6 3.56 -9.53 -2.77
N ILE A 7 4.24 -10.47 -2.10
CA ILE A 7 5.70 -10.60 -2.16
C ILE A 7 6.15 -10.91 -3.58
N GLU A 8 5.55 -11.91 -4.24
CA GLU A 8 5.90 -12.32 -5.60
C GLU A 8 5.72 -11.18 -6.61
N GLU A 9 4.65 -10.37 -6.48
CA GLU A 9 4.43 -9.17 -7.30
C GLU A 9 5.50 -8.10 -7.11
N ILE A 10 5.95 -7.88 -5.88
CA ILE A 10 7.02 -6.92 -5.57
C ILE A 10 8.37 -7.44 -6.07
N GLU A 11 8.63 -8.74 -5.93
CA GLU A 11 9.87 -9.35 -6.42
C GLU A 11 9.99 -9.29 -7.94
N ALA A 12 8.86 -9.36 -8.65
CA ALA A 12 8.80 -9.13 -10.09
C ALA A 12 9.22 -7.71 -10.51
N LEU A 13 9.26 -6.74 -9.58
CA LEU A 13 9.76 -5.38 -9.79
C LEU A 13 11.28 -5.25 -9.57
N ASN A 14 12.02 -6.36 -9.55
CA ASN A 14 13.46 -6.42 -9.22
C ASN A 14 13.77 -5.91 -7.81
N CYS A 15 12.85 -6.13 -6.87
CA CYS A 15 13.03 -5.84 -5.45
C CYS A 15 13.16 -7.14 -4.65
N LYS A 16 13.95 -7.15 -3.58
CA LYS A 16 14.05 -8.29 -2.67
C LYS A 16 13.29 -7.99 -1.39
N VAL A 17 12.36 -8.86 -1.01
CA VAL A 17 11.68 -8.75 0.28
C VAL A 17 12.45 -9.56 1.32
N VAL A 18 12.83 -8.94 2.43
CA VAL A 18 13.64 -9.57 3.48
C VAL A 18 12.96 -9.43 4.84
N LEU A 19 12.73 -10.55 5.51
CA LEU A 19 12.24 -10.58 6.89
C LEU A 19 13.41 -10.44 7.87
N LEU A 20 13.28 -9.53 8.83
CA LEU A 20 14.27 -9.30 9.90
C LEU A 20 13.62 -9.44 11.27
N GLU A 21 14.33 -10.05 12.22
CA GLU A 21 13.88 -10.16 13.62
C GLU A 21 13.76 -8.80 14.29
N HIS A 22 14.70 -7.90 14.00
CA HIS A 22 14.75 -6.56 14.56
C HIS A 22 14.87 -5.52 13.45
N LEU A 23 13.94 -4.57 13.46
CA LEU A 23 13.91 -3.38 12.60
C LEU A 23 13.28 -2.24 13.40
N GLU A 24 13.87 -1.04 13.32
CA GLU A 24 13.37 0.14 14.05
C GLU A 24 11.94 0.50 13.64
N THR A 25 11.65 0.39 12.34
CA THR A 25 10.30 0.54 11.77
C THR A 25 9.67 -0.83 11.52
N LYS A 26 8.36 -0.86 11.23
CA LYS A 26 7.69 -2.13 10.86
C LYS A 26 8.11 -2.62 9.46
N GLY A 27 8.46 -1.72 8.57
CA GLY A 27 9.16 -2.02 7.33
C GLY A 27 9.84 -0.79 6.75
N ARG A 28 10.65 -1.03 5.70
CA ARG A 28 11.45 0.01 5.07
C ARG A 28 11.93 -0.40 3.68
N TYR A 29 11.66 0.41 2.68
CA TYR A 29 12.30 0.37 1.38
C TYR A 29 13.70 1.00 1.42
N LEU A 30 14.67 0.36 0.76
CA LEU A 30 16.03 0.85 0.58
C LEU A 30 16.59 0.47 -0.79
N PHE A 31 17.36 1.37 -1.38
CA PHE A 31 18.19 1.10 -2.56
C PHE A 31 19.67 1.14 -2.17
N VAL A 32 20.34 -0.02 -2.22
CA VAL A 32 21.74 -0.18 -1.80
C VAL A 32 22.45 -1.12 -2.76
N ASN A 33 23.71 -0.83 -3.11
CA ASN A 33 24.52 -1.65 -4.01
C ASN A 33 23.83 -1.97 -5.34
N ASN A 34 23.13 -0.98 -5.91
CA ASN A 34 22.37 -1.11 -7.15
C ASN A 34 21.27 -2.19 -7.11
N GLN A 35 20.69 -2.43 -5.93
CA GLN A 35 19.61 -3.38 -5.70
C GLN A 35 18.54 -2.77 -4.79
N HIS A 36 17.28 -3.10 -5.08
CA HIS A 36 16.12 -2.68 -4.30
C HIS A 36 15.81 -3.72 -3.22
N PHE A 37 15.55 -3.26 -2.00
CA PHE A 37 15.15 -4.08 -0.88
C PHE A 37 13.94 -3.49 -0.19
N ILE A 38 13.02 -4.35 0.25
CA ILE A 38 12.01 -3.99 1.24
C ILE A 38 12.24 -4.90 2.45
N PHE A 39 12.61 -4.28 3.56
CA PHE A 39 12.78 -4.97 4.84
C PHE A 39 11.45 -4.95 5.59
N LEU A 40 11.11 -6.08 6.21
CA LEU A 40 9.91 -6.24 7.01
C LEU A 40 10.26 -6.84 8.36
N ARG A 41 9.66 -6.34 9.42
CA ARG A 41 9.84 -6.91 10.76
C ARG A 41 9.04 -8.21 10.90
N SER A 42 9.67 -9.26 11.41
CA SER A 42 9.08 -10.61 11.44
C SER A 42 7.86 -10.75 12.35
N ASP A 43 7.79 -9.94 13.41
CA ASP A 43 6.74 -9.92 14.45
C ASP A 43 5.39 -9.31 13.99
N THR A 44 5.32 -8.78 12.77
CA THR A 44 4.10 -8.20 12.21
C THR A 44 3.11 -9.28 11.74
N THR A 45 1.82 -9.00 11.79
CA THR A 45 0.80 -9.89 11.20
C THR A 45 0.85 -9.88 9.68
N ASP A 46 0.28 -10.88 9.00
CA ASP A 46 0.27 -10.93 7.53
C ASP A 46 -0.44 -9.73 6.90
N ILE A 47 -1.52 -9.24 7.51
CA ILE A 47 -2.24 -8.03 7.05
C ILE A 47 -1.36 -6.79 7.21
N GLU A 48 -0.64 -6.66 8.32
CA GLU A 48 0.32 -5.56 8.50
C GLU A 48 1.44 -5.64 7.46
N LYS A 49 2.01 -6.83 7.24
CA LYS A 49 3.04 -7.04 6.22
C LYS A 49 2.55 -6.62 4.83
N ILE A 50 1.33 -7.00 4.44
CA ILE A 50 0.75 -6.59 3.16
C ILE A 50 0.62 -5.07 3.07
N ASN A 51 0.10 -4.42 4.11
CA ASN A 51 -0.03 -2.96 4.10
C ASN A 51 1.32 -2.25 3.98
N ILE A 52 2.33 -2.74 4.70
CA ILE A 52 3.70 -2.21 4.63
C ILE A 52 4.26 -2.43 3.22
N LEU A 53 4.17 -3.66 2.69
CA LEU A 53 4.65 -3.98 1.35
C LEU A 53 4.03 -3.10 0.27
N LEU A 54 2.71 -2.88 0.33
CA LEU A 54 2.01 -2.00 -0.61
C LEU A 54 2.47 -0.55 -0.48
N HIS A 55 2.72 -0.06 0.73
CA HIS A 55 3.25 1.29 0.96
C HIS A 55 4.66 1.44 0.38
N GLU A 56 5.57 0.57 0.78
CA GLU A 56 6.97 0.58 0.35
C GLU A 56 7.11 0.35 -1.16
N LYS A 57 6.19 -0.40 -1.78
CA LYS A 57 6.11 -0.55 -3.23
C LYS A 57 5.94 0.79 -3.94
N HIS A 58 5.19 1.74 -3.37
CA HIS A 58 5.05 3.05 -4.00
C HIS A 58 6.33 3.88 -3.92
N HIS A 59 7.11 3.77 -2.85
CA HIS A 59 8.44 4.39 -2.82
C HIS A 59 9.37 3.84 -3.88
N LEU A 60 9.34 2.51 -4.08
CA LEU A 60 10.06 1.84 -5.17
C LEU A 60 9.61 2.36 -6.55
N LEU A 61 8.31 2.35 -6.84
CA LEU A 61 7.77 2.73 -8.15
C LEU A 61 8.01 4.22 -8.49
N ASN A 62 8.05 5.07 -7.47
CA ASN A 62 8.27 6.51 -7.64
C ASN A 62 9.75 6.90 -7.62
N ASP A 63 10.64 5.94 -7.35
CA ASP A 63 12.07 6.15 -7.15
C ASP A 63 12.38 7.21 -6.08
N ASP A 64 11.62 7.19 -4.98
CA ASP A 64 11.71 8.21 -3.93
C ASP A 64 13.09 8.21 -3.23
N SER A 65 13.83 7.08 -3.28
CA SER A 65 15.19 6.94 -2.73
C SER A 65 16.24 7.82 -3.40
N HIS A 66 16.02 8.23 -4.66
CA HIS A 66 16.95 9.11 -5.39
C HIS A 66 16.51 10.58 -5.40
N ASN A 67 15.43 10.91 -4.68
CA ASN A 67 14.92 12.27 -4.67
C ASN A 67 15.76 13.19 -3.77
N SER A 68 16.50 14.11 -4.37
CA SER A 68 17.36 15.06 -3.64
C SER A 68 16.60 15.98 -2.67
N LEU A 69 15.28 16.15 -2.87
CA LEU A 69 14.42 16.96 -2.01
C LEU A 69 13.76 16.16 -0.89
N ALA A 70 13.96 14.84 -0.81
CA ALA A 70 13.37 14.00 0.24
C ALA A 70 13.77 14.43 1.66
N HIS A 71 14.87 15.17 1.81
CA HIS A 71 15.32 15.74 3.07
C HIS A 71 14.59 17.03 3.48
N ILE A 72 13.75 17.61 2.61
CA ILE A 72 12.94 18.79 2.91
C ILE A 72 11.59 18.33 3.47
N ASP A 73 11.26 18.73 4.70
CA ASP A 73 10.08 18.24 5.43
C ASP A 73 8.78 18.28 4.62
N THR A 74 8.47 19.41 3.96
CA THR A 74 7.23 19.56 3.18
C THR A 74 7.20 18.64 1.97
N PHE A 75 8.35 18.37 1.36
CA PHE A 75 8.47 17.48 0.22
C PHE A 75 8.42 16.01 0.66
N SER A 76 9.09 15.69 1.77
CA SER A 76 9.00 14.39 2.44
C SER A 76 7.56 14.03 2.77
N GLN A 77 6.81 14.94 3.41
CA GLN A 77 5.38 14.74 3.70
C GLN A 77 4.55 14.47 2.44
N ARG A 78 4.88 15.11 1.32
CA ARG A 78 4.21 14.88 0.05
C ARG A 78 4.52 13.49 -0.53
N ILE A 79 5.77 13.04 -0.42
CA ILE A 79 6.19 11.67 -0.78
C ILE A 79 5.39 10.66 0.04
N GLU A 80 5.37 10.79 1.37
CA GLU A 80 4.65 9.90 2.28
C GLU A 80 3.15 9.88 1.99
N THR A 81 2.55 11.06 1.75
CA THR A 81 1.13 11.16 1.38
C THR A 81 0.84 10.44 0.06
N ARG A 82 1.75 10.52 -0.91
CA ARG A 82 1.60 9.84 -2.19
C ARG A 82 1.73 8.32 -2.03
N ALA A 83 2.72 7.86 -1.28
CA ALA A 83 2.91 6.44 -1.00
C ALA A 83 1.69 5.87 -0.27
N GLU A 84 1.17 6.59 0.72
CA GLU A 84 0.00 6.17 1.48
C GLU A 84 -1.28 6.13 0.64
N LYS A 85 -1.51 7.12 -0.23
CA LYS A 85 -2.63 7.06 -1.19
C LYS A 85 -2.51 5.87 -2.13
N GLY A 86 -1.30 5.58 -2.60
CA GLY A 86 -1.03 4.40 -3.41
C GLY A 86 -1.36 3.10 -2.68
N ARG A 87 -0.85 2.95 -1.45
CA ARG A 87 -1.16 1.80 -0.57
C ARG A 87 -2.67 1.60 -0.42
N ILE A 88 -3.41 2.67 -0.13
CA ILE A 88 -4.86 2.62 0.04
C ILE A 88 -5.54 2.13 -1.25
N LEU A 89 -5.17 2.69 -2.40
CA LEU A 89 -5.73 2.30 -3.69
C LEU A 89 -5.48 0.82 -3.99
N ASP A 90 -4.24 0.37 -3.83
CA ASP A 90 -3.87 -1.02 -4.10
C ASP A 90 -4.60 -1.97 -3.14
N PHE A 91 -4.68 -1.64 -1.86
CA PHE A 91 -5.39 -2.46 -0.89
C PHE A 91 -6.89 -2.53 -1.17
N MET A 92 -7.52 -1.40 -1.54
CA MET A 92 -8.91 -1.38 -1.99
C MET A 92 -9.11 -2.18 -3.27
N SER A 93 -8.18 -2.13 -4.22
CA SER A 93 -8.24 -2.88 -5.48
C SER A 93 -8.19 -4.39 -5.23
N LEU A 94 -7.29 -4.83 -4.33
CA LEU A 94 -7.20 -6.21 -3.89
C LEU A 94 -8.52 -6.68 -3.27
N ILE A 95 -9.09 -5.91 -2.34
CA ILE A 95 -10.38 -6.22 -1.74
C ILE A 95 -11.47 -6.27 -2.79
N ASN A 96 -11.55 -5.29 -3.69
CA ASN A 96 -12.55 -5.24 -4.74
C ASN A 96 -12.49 -6.43 -5.70
N SER A 97 -11.31 -7.04 -5.87
CA SER A 97 -11.15 -8.25 -6.69
C SER A 97 -11.68 -9.52 -6.02
N GLU A 98 -11.63 -9.61 -4.69
CA GLU A 98 -12.13 -10.75 -3.92
C GLU A 98 -13.60 -10.56 -3.49
N TYR A 99 -13.95 -9.33 -3.13
CA TYR A 99 -15.26 -8.88 -2.66
C TYR A 99 -15.60 -7.55 -3.36
N PRO A 100 -16.26 -7.62 -4.54
CA PRO A 100 -16.61 -6.44 -5.31
C PRO A 100 -17.36 -5.40 -4.47
N ILE A 101 -16.85 -4.16 -4.47
CA ILE A 101 -17.45 -3.03 -3.79
C ILE A 101 -18.82 -2.75 -4.41
N ASP A 102 -19.85 -2.83 -3.59
CA ASP A 102 -21.24 -2.57 -3.92
C ASP A 102 -21.80 -1.37 -3.12
N GLU A 103 -23.12 -1.20 -3.15
CA GLU A 103 -23.83 -0.13 -2.42
C GLU A 103 -23.81 -0.30 -0.89
N GLN A 104 -23.44 -1.47 -0.38
CA GLN A 104 -23.40 -1.79 1.05
C GLN A 104 -22.01 -1.57 1.67
N PHE A 105 -21.02 -1.15 0.86
CA PHE A 105 -19.66 -0.94 1.33
C PHE A 105 -19.58 0.11 2.45
N ASN A 106 -19.20 -0.34 3.65
CA ASN A 106 -19.02 0.53 4.81
C ASN A 106 -17.59 1.07 4.88
N TYR A 107 -17.40 2.31 4.40
CA TYR A 107 -16.09 2.95 4.40
C TYR A 107 -15.54 3.23 5.81
N HIS A 108 -16.38 3.41 6.83
CA HIS A 108 -15.92 3.63 8.21
C HIS A 108 -15.27 2.38 8.78
N ASP A 109 -15.93 1.23 8.60
CA ASP A 109 -15.38 -0.06 9.03
C ASP A 109 -14.11 -0.39 8.26
N TYR A 110 -14.09 -0.10 6.95
CA TYR A 110 -12.90 -0.26 6.12
C TYR A 110 -11.73 0.57 6.64
N LEU A 111 -11.90 1.88 6.87
CA LEU A 111 -10.85 2.77 7.38
C LEU A 111 -10.26 2.23 8.69
N LYS A 112 -11.13 1.84 9.62
CA LYS A 112 -10.73 1.32 10.93
C LYS A 112 -9.96 0.00 10.82
N ASN A 113 -10.49 -0.96 10.07
CA ASN A 113 -9.92 -2.30 9.95
C ASN A 113 -8.62 -2.31 9.12
N ALA A 114 -8.51 -1.41 8.15
CA ALA A 114 -7.31 -1.24 7.31
C ALA A 114 -6.23 -0.34 7.95
N GLY A 115 -6.48 0.20 9.15
CA GLY A 115 -5.55 1.12 9.83
C GLY A 115 -5.31 2.41 9.05
N ILE A 116 -6.28 2.87 8.26
CA ILE A 116 -6.17 4.10 7.46
C ILE A 116 -6.54 5.31 8.33
N PRO A 117 -5.69 6.36 8.38
CA PRO A 117 -6.05 7.60 9.08
C PRO A 117 -7.31 8.27 8.49
N SER A 118 -8.14 8.85 9.36
CA SER A 118 -9.38 9.53 8.94
C SER A 118 -9.16 10.71 7.99
N SER A 119 -7.95 11.28 7.95
CA SER A 119 -7.58 12.31 6.97
C SER A 119 -7.68 11.84 5.51
N TYR A 120 -7.73 10.53 5.26
CA TYR A 120 -7.91 9.93 3.93
C TYR A 120 -9.36 9.49 3.65
N GLU A 121 -10.33 9.78 4.53
CA GLU A 121 -11.72 9.34 4.37
C GLU A 121 -12.32 9.76 3.02
N VAL A 122 -12.18 11.04 2.64
CA VAL A 122 -12.68 11.56 1.36
C VAL A 122 -12.07 10.80 0.19
N TYR A 123 -10.77 10.51 0.25
CA TYR A 123 -10.06 9.77 -0.79
C TYR A 123 -10.55 8.32 -0.91
N VAL A 124 -10.82 7.66 0.22
CA VAL A 124 -11.41 6.32 0.24
C VAL A 124 -12.81 6.32 -0.38
N GLN A 125 -13.65 7.31 -0.07
CA GLN A 125 -14.99 7.43 -0.65
C GLN A 125 -14.96 7.63 -2.17
N GLU A 126 -14.01 8.43 -2.67
CA GLU A 126 -13.79 8.64 -4.10
C GLU A 126 -13.44 7.32 -4.82
N ILE A 127 -12.51 6.54 -4.26
CA ILE A 127 -12.10 5.25 -4.82
C ILE A 127 -13.26 4.25 -4.77
N ALA A 128 -13.94 4.13 -3.63
CA ALA A 128 -15.08 3.21 -3.47
C ALA A 128 -16.18 3.52 -4.50
N THR A 129 -16.50 4.80 -4.68
CA THR A 129 -17.49 5.26 -5.68
C THR A 129 -17.06 4.89 -7.10
N LYS A 130 -15.76 5.01 -7.41
CA LYS A 130 -15.23 4.61 -8.71
C LYS A 130 -15.36 3.11 -8.94
N PHE A 131 -14.91 2.28 -7.98
CA PHE A 131 -15.00 0.83 -8.08
C PHE A 131 -16.45 0.34 -8.17
N PHE A 132 -17.36 0.90 -7.38
CA PHE A 132 -18.79 0.61 -7.50
C PHE A 132 -19.32 0.82 -8.93
N LYS A 133 -19.02 1.98 -9.53
CA LYS A 133 -19.44 2.30 -10.90
C LYS A 133 -18.83 1.37 -11.94
N GLU A 134 -17.57 1.00 -11.77
CA GLU A 134 -16.86 0.06 -12.65
C GLU A 134 -17.43 -1.36 -12.54
N ASN A 135 -17.67 -1.84 -11.33
CA ASN A 135 -18.27 -3.15 -11.07
C ASN A 135 -19.66 -3.25 -11.71
N LYS A 136 -20.50 -2.22 -11.53
CA LYS A 136 -21.83 -2.13 -12.15
C LYS A 136 -21.75 -2.10 -13.67
N LYS A 137 -20.82 -1.34 -14.25
CA LYS A 137 -20.62 -1.28 -15.71
C LYS A 137 -20.19 -2.63 -16.29
N ASN A 138 -19.42 -3.40 -15.53
CA ASN A 138 -18.90 -4.70 -15.94
C ASN A 138 -19.84 -5.87 -15.60
N ASN A 139 -21.04 -5.61 -15.03
CA ASN A 139 -21.99 -6.62 -14.55
C ASN A 139 -21.37 -7.61 -13.55
N ILE A 140 -20.44 -7.15 -12.72
CA ILE A 140 -19.88 -7.92 -11.60
C ILE A 140 -20.88 -7.92 -10.42
N ILE A 141 -21.59 -6.80 -10.27
CA ILE A 141 -22.70 -6.57 -9.33
C ILE A 141 -23.91 -6.01 -10.07
#